data_AF-F7C3B8-F1
#
_entry.id   AF-F7C3B8-F1
#
_cell.length_a   1.000
_cell.length_b   1.000
_cell.length_c   1.000
_cell.angle_alpha   90.00
_cell.angle_beta   90.00
_cell.angle_gamma   90.00
#
_symmetry.space_group_name_H-M   'P 1'
#
loop_
_entity.id
_entity.type
_entity.pdbx_description
1 polymer ?
#
loop_
_entity_poly.entity_id
_entity_poly.type
_entity_poly.pdbx_seq_one_letter_code
_entity_poly.pdbx_strand_id
1 'polypeptide(L)'
;VLAPQGPPAPNLSELKSRLQKIRELTRRAAPDASIPKGPGSLQNHVQRARELGARIRARQSAHPEKSEAQSPQEAAPGFLRLPQPGSPGLELPYKYKVLAEMFRSMDTVVSLLFNRSELVTFAKVKQGVQDMLHKRFEEKNVGQIKTVFPDSYRFRQERNIPAFGSGGKRSDYQLTIEPVLEPEDGGQGAPQMSASRLLQRRHTFGRNLVKLVREQHKAFLASLNPPLVVPEDQLTRWHPRFNVDEVPDVVPAELPKPPHSDTVTSAQEMLARARAMLTPKMERALAQLALKTAGCSPGSPGPQGPPTPSSLTSPSSSPSALRGVSQALLERIRAKEAQKLQALMTRRPQQEERLLVLSRLPELARILRSVFVAEKKPALTMEVACARMIGSYGPSLTPGEMEKHLQVLSELLPDWLSLHRVRTDTYLKLDKSAELGPIAERLARITQEEEKKL
;
A
#
# COMPACT_ATOMS: atom_id res chain seq x y z
N VAL A 1 -31.22 36.06 -9.58
CA VAL A 1 -29.96 36.81 -9.80
C VAL A 1 -29.44 37.24 -8.45
N LEU A 2 -28.37 36.64 -7.94
CA LEU A 2 -27.48 37.15 -6.87
C LEU A 2 -26.38 36.12 -6.64
N ALA A 3 -25.22 36.35 -7.24
CA ALA A 3 -23.99 35.59 -7.03
C ALA A 3 -23.20 36.16 -5.83
N PRO A 4 -22.44 35.35 -5.08
CA PRO A 4 -21.63 35.82 -3.96
C PRO A 4 -20.35 36.51 -4.46
N GLN A 5 -20.04 37.68 -3.89
CA GLN A 5 -18.81 38.43 -4.17
C GLN A 5 -17.58 37.71 -3.58
N GLY A 6 -16.55 37.52 -4.42
CA GLY A 6 -15.23 37.03 -4.00
C GLY A 6 -14.40 38.11 -3.28
N PRO A 7 -13.29 37.71 -2.64
CA PRO A 7 -12.47 38.61 -1.82
C PRO A 7 -11.75 39.69 -2.65
N PRO A 8 -11.45 40.87 -2.09
CA PRO A 8 -10.88 41.98 -2.85
C PRO A 8 -9.46 41.68 -3.34
N ALA A 9 -9.17 42.06 -4.58
CA ALA A 9 -7.85 41.95 -5.19
C ALA A 9 -6.81 42.78 -4.38
N PRO A 10 -5.58 42.27 -4.20
CA PRO A 10 -4.57 42.97 -3.40
C PRO A 10 -4.14 44.28 -4.07
N ASN A 11 -4.08 45.36 -3.27
CA ASN A 11 -3.70 46.70 -3.71
C ASN A 11 -2.29 46.71 -4.34
N LEU A 12 -2.19 47.25 -5.55
CA LEU A 12 -0.95 47.32 -6.35
C LEU A 12 0.21 48.04 -5.63
N SER A 13 -0.10 48.95 -4.71
CA SER A 13 0.86 49.65 -3.85
C SER A 13 1.53 48.73 -2.84
N GLU A 14 0.78 47.78 -2.27
CA GLU A 14 1.27 46.82 -1.29
C GLU A 14 2.12 45.73 -1.93
N LEU A 15 1.80 45.35 -3.17
CA LEU A 15 2.63 44.43 -3.95
C LEU A 15 3.97 45.08 -4.34
N LYS A 16 3.96 46.38 -4.69
CA LYS A 16 5.18 47.15 -4.97
C LYS A 16 6.07 47.31 -3.74
N SER A 17 5.49 47.59 -2.57
CA SER A 17 6.26 47.71 -1.33
C SER A 17 6.89 46.37 -0.91
N ARG A 18 6.16 45.26 -1.07
CA ARG A 18 6.69 43.91 -0.85
C ARG A 18 7.85 43.57 -1.80
N LEU A 19 7.74 43.91 -3.08
CA LEU A 19 8.81 43.71 -4.05
C LEU A 19 10.07 44.53 -3.75
N GLN A 20 9.91 45.78 -3.29
CA GLN A 20 11.04 46.60 -2.85
C GLN A 20 11.73 46.01 -1.62
N LYS A 21 10.95 45.53 -0.65
CA LYS A 21 11.48 44.89 0.57
C LYS A 21 12.24 43.60 0.26
N ILE A 22 11.77 42.81 -0.71
CA ILE A 22 12.47 41.61 -1.19
C ILE A 22 13.78 41.98 -1.89
N ARG A 23 13.79 42.98 -2.78
CA ARG A 23 15.03 43.45 -3.44
C ARG A 23 16.07 43.95 -2.45
N GLU A 24 15.64 44.62 -1.40
CA GLU A 24 16.52 45.14 -0.36
C GLU A 24 17.11 44.04 0.53
N LEU A 25 16.32 42.99 0.82
CA LEU A 25 16.80 41.78 1.49
C LEU A 25 17.77 40.98 0.62
N THR A 26 17.52 40.88 -0.70
CA THR A 26 18.46 40.24 -1.64
C THR A 26 19.77 41.01 -1.74
N ARG A 27 19.75 42.34 -1.72
CA ARG A 27 20.97 43.18 -1.69
C ARG A 27 21.77 43.00 -0.40
N ARG A 28 21.10 42.79 0.74
CA ARG A 28 21.75 42.51 2.04
C ARG A 28 22.29 41.09 2.16
N ALA A 29 21.76 40.14 1.39
CA ALA A 29 22.15 38.73 1.42
C ALA A 29 23.24 38.36 0.39
N ALA A 30 23.68 39.30 -0.46
CA ALA A 30 24.80 39.07 -1.35
C ALA A 30 26.13 39.17 -0.58
N PRO A 31 26.96 38.11 -0.55
CA PRO A 31 28.30 38.18 0.04
C PRO A 31 29.20 39.05 -0.84
N ASP A 32 30.02 39.91 -0.22
CA ASP A 32 31.00 40.76 -0.88
C ASP A 32 31.88 39.95 -1.85
N ALA A 33 31.60 40.07 -3.15
CA ALA A 33 32.44 39.57 -4.21
C ALA A 33 33.60 40.56 -4.45
N SER A 34 34.50 40.68 -3.49
CA SER A 34 35.84 41.22 -3.74
C SER A 34 36.73 40.08 -4.23
N ILE A 35 36.87 39.98 -5.56
CA ILE A 35 37.80 39.04 -6.20
C ILE A 35 39.23 39.55 -5.96
N PRO A 36 40.11 38.86 -5.21
CA PRO A 36 41.52 39.19 -5.20
C PRO A 36 42.15 38.54 -6.44
N LYS A 37 42.55 39.38 -7.41
CA LYS A 37 43.33 38.96 -8.57
C LYS A 37 44.72 38.51 -8.09
N GLY A 38 44.96 37.20 -8.05
CA GLY A 38 46.30 36.65 -7.84
C GLY A 38 46.30 35.10 -7.82
N PRO A 39 47.19 34.43 -8.58
CA PRO A 39 47.20 32.96 -8.70
C PRO A 39 47.46 32.22 -7.37
N GLY A 40 48.04 32.88 -6.36
CA GLY A 40 48.27 32.29 -5.03
C GLY A 40 47.03 32.17 -4.13
N SER A 41 45.96 32.93 -4.38
CA SER A 41 44.77 32.94 -3.51
C SER A 41 43.91 31.67 -3.68
N LEU A 42 43.79 31.18 -4.92
CA LEU A 42 43.06 29.96 -5.25
C LEU A 42 43.77 28.70 -4.72
N GLN A 43 45.09 28.62 -4.81
CA GLN A 43 45.85 27.50 -4.24
C GLN A 43 45.68 27.40 -2.72
N ASN A 44 45.71 28.52 -2.01
CA ASN A 44 45.49 28.54 -0.57
C ASN A 44 44.06 28.13 -0.18
N HIS A 45 43.06 28.48 -1.00
CA HIS A 45 41.67 28.08 -0.78
C HIS A 45 41.46 26.57 -1.02
N VAL A 46 42.08 26.02 -2.05
CA VAL A 46 42.04 24.59 -2.36
C VAL A 46 42.78 23.77 -1.30
N GLN A 47 43.90 24.26 -0.77
CA GLN A 47 44.64 23.61 0.30
C GLN A 47 43.82 23.56 1.61
N ARG A 48 43.18 24.67 2.00
CA ARG A 48 42.28 24.71 3.16
C ARG A 48 41.07 23.81 3.01
N ALA A 49 40.48 23.71 1.81
CA ALA A 49 39.38 22.80 1.54
C ALA A 49 39.80 21.32 1.69
N ARG A 50 41.02 20.98 1.26
CA ARG A 50 41.59 19.63 1.44
C ARG A 50 41.88 19.31 2.90
N GLU A 51 42.43 20.25 3.65
CA GLU A 51 42.69 20.09 5.10
C GLU A 51 41.39 19.93 5.91
N LEU A 52 40.34 20.69 5.57
CA LEU A 52 39.01 20.54 6.17
C LEU A 52 38.41 19.17 5.85
N GLY A 53 38.55 18.68 4.60
CA GLY A 53 38.13 17.34 4.22
C GLY A 53 38.92 16.22 4.93
N ALA A 54 40.20 16.43 5.20
CA ALA A 54 41.02 15.49 5.99
C ALA A 54 40.60 15.47 7.46
N ARG A 55 40.29 16.63 8.05
CA ARG A 55 39.80 16.75 9.43
C ARG A 55 38.43 16.11 9.64
N ILE A 56 37.53 16.20 8.67
CA ILE A 56 36.21 15.55 8.73
C ILE A 56 36.35 14.03 8.69
N ARG A 57 37.23 13.50 7.82
CA ARG A 57 37.52 12.06 7.75
C ARG A 57 38.19 11.53 9.01
N ALA A 58 39.14 12.27 9.58
CA ALA A 58 39.78 11.91 10.85
C ALA A 58 38.79 11.89 12.03
N ARG A 59 37.75 12.75 12.00
CA ARG A 59 36.71 12.81 13.02
C ARG A 59 35.67 11.69 12.87
N GLN A 60 35.46 11.19 11.66
CA GLN A 60 34.63 10.02 11.38
C GLN A 60 35.33 8.71 11.78
N SER A 61 36.66 8.64 11.71
CA SER A 61 37.45 7.48 12.17
C SER A 61 37.71 7.43 13.67
N ALA A 62 37.32 8.45 14.44
CA ALA A 62 37.61 8.57 15.88
C ALA A 62 36.43 8.22 16.81
N HIS A 63 35.31 7.72 16.27
CA HIS A 63 34.22 7.17 17.09
C HIS A 63 34.41 5.65 17.23
N PRO A 64 34.60 5.12 18.46
CA PRO A 64 34.82 3.69 18.66
C PRO A 64 33.52 2.90 18.52
N GLU A 65 33.65 1.77 17.84
CA GLU A 65 32.66 0.69 17.77
C GLU A 65 32.31 0.16 19.17
N LYS A 66 31.01 -0.10 19.39
CA LYS A 66 30.59 -1.22 20.23
C LYS A 66 30.04 -2.30 19.30
N SER A 67 30.83 -3.35 19.13
CA SER A 67 30.46 -4.61 18.50
C SER A 67 29.30 -5.28 19.22
N GLU A 68 28.35 -5.79 18.44
CA GLU A 68 28.01 -7.22 18.56
C GLU A 68 27.65 -7.73 17.16
N ALA A 69 28.40 -8.76 16.74
CA ALA A 69 28.30 -9.40 15.46
C ALA A 69 27.19 -10.44 15.47
N GLN A 70 26.34 -10.45 14.43
CA GLN A 70 25.71 -11.67 13.90
C GLN A 70 25.43 -11.48 12.41
N SER A 71 25.83 -12.49 11.64
CA SER A 71 25.75 -12.61 10.19
C SER A 71 24.30 -12.54 9.66
N PRO A 72 24.06 -12.04 8.43
CA PRO A 72 22.73 -12.01 7.85
C PRO A 72 22.36 -13.40 7.32
N GLN A 73 21.58 -14.16 8.10
CA GLN A 73 20.69 -15.17 7.52
C GLN A 73 19.48 -14.45 6.92
N GLU A 74 19.16 -14.76 5.67
CA GLU A 74 17.93 -14.36 5.00
C GLU A 74 16.71 -14.76 5.84
N ALA A 75 16.18 -13.80 6.60
CA ALA A 75 14.86 -13.91 7.18
C ALA A 75 13.85 -13.73 6.05
N ALA A 76 13.08 -14.79 5.79
CA ALA A 76 11.91 -14.79 4.94
C ALA A 76 11.02 -13.55 5.22
N PRO A 77 10.27 -13.03 4.22
CA PRO A 77 9.51 -11.78 4.31
C PRO A 77 8.23 -11.87 5.17
N GLY A 78 8.25 -12.63 6.27
CA GLY A 78 7.13 -12.80 7.20
C GLY A 78 7.12 -11.86 8.41
N PHE A 79 8.16 -11.07 8.64
CA PHE A 79 8.31 -10.25 9.86
C PHE A 79 8.14 -8.73 9.68
N LEU A 80 7.84 -8.25 8.47
CA LEU A 80 7.56 -6.82 8.25
C LEU A 80 6.09 -6.47 8.54
N ARG A 81 5.58 -6.85 9.71
CA ARG A 81 4.32 -6.28 10.24
C ARG A 81 4.64 -5.16 11.22
N LEU A 82 5.15 -4.05 10.70
CA LEU A 82 5.04 -2.78 11.41
C LEU A 82 3.55 -2.40 11.41
N PRO A 83 2.93 -2.11 12.57
CA PRO A 83 1.57 -1.61 12.62
C PRO A 83 1.49 -0.32 11.80
N GLN A 84 0.76 -0.32 10.69
CA GLN A 84 0.49 0.92 9.98
C GLN A 84 -0.56 1.70 10.78
N PRO A 85 -0.32 2.99 11.08
CA PRO A 85 -1.31 3.84 11.74
C PRO A 85 -2.37 4.25 10.71
N GLY A 86 -3.29 3.34 10.42
CA GLY A 86 -4.47 3.54 9.61
C GLY A 86 -5.63 2.78 10.22
N SER A 87 -6.85 3.28 10.05
CA SER A 87 -8.07 2.59 10.48
C SER A 87 -8.04 1.13 10.01
N PRO A 88 -8.30 0.14 10.89
CA PRO A 88 -8.16 -1.27 10.55
C PRO A 88 -9.24 -1.63 9.53
N GLY A 89 -8.88 -1.57 8.25
CA GLY A 89 -9.73 -1.84 7.11
C GLY A 89 -8.94 -2.60 6.05
N LEU A 90 -9.58 -3.61 5.45
CA LEU A 90 -9.08 -4.57 4.43
C LEU A 90 -7.67 -4.31 3.87
N GLU A 91 -6.66 -4.58 4.70
CA GLU A 91 -5.27 -4.35 4.31
C GLU A 91 -4.85 -5.32 3.21
N LEU A 92 -4.05 -4.83 2.25
CA LEU A 92 -3.50 -5.69 1.20
C LEU A 92 -2.21 -6.40 1.68
N PRO A 93 -1.97 -7.64 1.22
CA PRO A 93 -0.71 -8.35 1.40
C PRO A 93 0.46 -7.53 0.86
N TYR A 94 1.66 -7.68 1.43
CA TYR A 94 2.86 -6.95 0.97
C TYR A 94 3.11 -7.14 -0.52
N LYS A 95 2.98 -8.38 -1.02
CA LYS A 95 3.16 -8.72 -2.43
C LYS A 95 2.20 -7.94 -3.35
N TYR A 96 0.96 -7.76 -2.90
CA TYR A 96 -0.07 -7.05 -3.66
C TYR A 96 0.11 -5.54 -3.58
N LYS A 97 0.62 -5.03 -2.45
CA LYS A 97 1.04 -3.62 -2.31
C LYS A 97 2.18 -3.29 -3.29
N VAL A 98 3.20 -4.15 -3.39
CA VAL A 98 4.28 -3.97 -4.37
C VAL A 98 3.75 -4.01 -5.81
N LEU A 99 2.82 -4.92 -6.11
CA LEU A 99 2.20 -4.98 -7.44
C LEU A 99 1.36 -3.73 -7.74
N ALA A 100 0.67 -3.16 -6.75
CA ALA A 100 -0.04 -1.88 -6.88
C ALA A 100 0.89 -0.69 -7.13
N GLU A 101 2.06 -0.66 -6.48
CA GLU A 101 3.11 0.32 -6.76
C GLU A 101 3.64 0.17 -8.19
N MET A 102 3.92 -1.05 -8.63
CA MET A 102 4.35 -1.35 -10.00
C MET A 102 3.31 -0.89 -11.03
N PHE A 103 2.02 -1.17 -10.81
CA PHE A 103 0.94 -0.69 -11.66
C PHE A 103 0.89 0.84 -11.71
N ARG A 104 0.95 1.51 -10.56
CA ARG A 104 0.94 2.98 -10.49
C ARG A 104 2.08 3.60 -11.30
N SER A 105 3.30 3.07 -11.16
CA SER A 105 4.46 3.57 -11.91
C SER A 105 4.33 3.25 -13.40
N MET A 106 3.89 2.05 -13.76
CA MET A 106 3.62 1.66 -15.15
C MET A 106 2.59 2.59 -15.80
N ASP A 107 1.45 2.80 -15.16
CA ASP A 107 0.35 3.64 -15.67
C ASP A 107 0.79 5.11 -15.84
N THR A 108 1.70 5.59 -14.97
CA THR A 108 2.32 6.92 -15.09
C THR A 108 3.22 7.03 -16.31
N VAL A 109 4.12 6.05 -16.53
CA VAL A 109 5.03 6.04 -17.68
C VAL A 109 4.26 5.86 -18.99
N VAL A 110 3.28 4.95 -19.01
CA VAL A 110 2.42 4.74 -20.18
C VAL A 110 1.63 6.02 -20.48
N SER A 111 1.06 6.69 -19.48
CA SER A 111 0.37 7.96 -19.67
C SER A 111 1.26 9.04 -20.27
N LEU A 112 2.51 9.17 -19.81
CA LEU A 112 3.45 10.14 -20.36
C LEU A 112 3.70 9.90 -21.85
N LEU A 113 3.95 8.64 -22.25
CA LEU A 113 4.26 8.26 -23.62
C LEU A 113 3.02 8.34 -24.52
N PHE A 114 1.88 7.87 -24.05
CA PHE A 114 0.63 7.87 -24.78
C PHE A 114 0.09 9.28 -25.03
N ASN A 115 0.11 10.16 -24.02
CA ASN A 115 -0.40 11.53 -24.15
C ASN A 115 0.41 12.39 -25.12
N ARG A 116 1.67 12.03 -25.39
CA ARG A 116 2.50 12.70 -26.41
C ARG A 116 2.52 11.96 -27.76
N SER A 117 1.59 11.01 -27.96
CA SER A 117 1.46 10.20 -29.19
C SER A 117 2.72 9.41 -29.54
N GLU A 118 3.49 8.98 -28.54
CA GLU A 118 4.67 8.14 -28.73
C GLU A 118 4.31 6.66 -28.54
N LEU A 119 4.87 5.80 -29.40
CA LEU A 119 4.72 4.36 -29.26
C LEU A 119 5.31 3.86 -27.93
N VAL A 120 4.43 3.28 -27.12
CA VAL A 120 4.70 2.74 -25.79
C VAL A 120 5.25 1.32 -25.92
N THR A 121 6.57 1.19 -25.91
CA THR A 121 7.23 -0.12 -25.92
C THR A 121 7.53 -0.61 -24.50
N PHE A 122 7.55 -1.93 -24.30
CA PHE A 122 7.91 -2.52 -23.02
C PHE A 122 9.30 -2.07 -22.54
N ALA A 123 10.28 -1.92 -23.44
CA ALA A 123 11.61 -1.44 -23.07
C ALA A 123 11.59 -0.05 -22.41
N LYS A 124 10.81 0.89 -22.97
CA LYS A 124 10.64 2.24 -22.40
C LYS A 124 9.92 2.20 -21.06
N VAL A 125 8.86 1.39 -20.97
CA VAL A 125 8.09 1.23 -19.73
C VAL A 125 8.95 0.59 -18.64
N LYS A 126 9.71 -0.45 -18.97
CA LYS A 126 10.65 -1.12 -18.07
C LYS A 126 11.67 -0.15 -17.51
N GLN A 127 12.32 0.63 -18.37
CA GLN A 127 13.30 1.63 -17.93
C GLN A 127 12.64 2.67 -17.02
N GLY A 128 11.53 3.28 -17.45
CA GLY A 128 10.85 4.32 -16.68
C GLY A 128 10.35 3.83 -15.30
N VAL A 129 9.81 2.61 -15.23
CA VAL A 129 9.35 2.03 -13.97
C VAL A 129 10.52 1.69 -13.04
N GLN A 130 11.61 1.14 -13.59
CA GLN A 130 12.83 0.86 -12.80
C GLN A 130 13.47 2.13 -12.26
N ASP A 131 13.49 3.21 -13.05
CA ASP A 131 14.01 4.51 -12.61
C ASP A 131 13.14 5.14 -11.52
N MET A 132 11.82 4.95 -11.59
CA MET A 132 10.88 5.48 -10.59
C MET A 132 10.87 4.69 -9.27
N LEU A 133 10.93 3.35 -9.33
CA LEU A 133 10.77 2.50 -8.14
C LEU A 133 12.08 1.97 -7.58
N HIS A 134 13.18 2.06 -8.32
CA HIS A 134 14.46 1.41 -7.99
C HIS A 134 14.31 -0.09 -7.65
N LYS A 135 13.35 -0.76 -8.31
CA LYS A 135 13.01 -2.18 -8.15
C LYS A 135 13.01 -2.85 -9.53
N ARG A 136 13.29 -4.15 -9.57
CA ARG A 136 13.28 -4.94 -10.82
C ARG A 136 11.87 -5.01 -11.42
N PHE A 137 11.74 -4.69 -12.71
CA PHE A 137 10.49 -4.78 -13.45
C PHE A 137 10.64 -5.65 -14.70
N GLU A 138 9.87 -6.72 -14.78
CA GLU A 138 9.96 -7.71 -15.87
C GLU A 138 8.59 -7.93 -16.54
N GLU A 139 8.59 -8.59 -17.70
CA GLU A 139 7.35 -8.95 -18.41
C GLU A 139 6.41 -9.80 -17.56
N LYS A 140 6.96 -10.61 -16.64
CA LYS A 140 6.18 -11.35 -15.63
C LYS A 140 5.27 -10.40 -14.83
N ASN A 141 5.77 -9.24 -14.42
CA ASN A 141 5.01 -8.27 -13.63
C ASN A 141 3.89 -7.64 -14.47
N VAL A 142 4.14 -7.42 -15.76
CA VAL A 142 3.11 -6.96 -16.72
C VAL A 142 2.02 -8.01 -16.89
N GLY A 143 2.39 -9.30 -16.97
CA GLY A 143 1.44 -10.41 -16.98
C GLY A 143 0.61 -10.48 -15.69
N GLN A 144 1.22 -10.21 -14.52
CA GLN A 144 0.49 -10.13 -13.25
C GLN A 144 -0.51 -8.95 -13.25
N ILE A 145 -0.08 -7.78 -13.71
CA ILE A 145 -0.95 -6.60 -13.87
C ILE A 145 -2.13 -6.92 -14.79
N LYS A 146 -1.88 -7.58 -15.93
CA LYS A 146 -2.92 -8.05 -16.85
C LYS A 146 -3.90 -9.02 -16.18
N THR A 147 -3.43 -9.85 -15.25
CA THR A 147 -4.31 -10.79 -14.53
C THR A 147 -5.24 -10.07 -13.58
N VAL A 148 -4.72 -9.07 -12.85
CA VAL A 148 -5.50 -8.26 -11.90
C VAL A 148 -6.46 -7.31 -12.62
N PHE A 149 -6.06 -6.78 -13.77
CA PHE A 149 -6.87 -5.84 -14.55
C PHE A 149 -6.74 -6.14 -16.06
N PRO A 150 -7.47 -7.15 -16.57
CA PRO A 150 -7.37 -7.60 -17.96
C PRO A 150 -7.71 -6.52 -18.99
N ASP A 151 -8.72 -5.70 -18.69
CA ASP A 151 -9.23 -4.68 -19.61
C ASP A 151 -8.44 -3.35 -19.53
N SER A 152 -7.31 -3.31 -18.81
CA SER A 152 -6.54 -2.08 -18.62
C SER A 152 -5.67 -1.70 -19.82
N TYR A 153 -5.13 -2.70 -20.52
CA TYR A 153 -4.15 -2.53 -21.59
C TYR A 153 -4.36 -3.55 -22.70
N ARG A 154 -4.14 -3.11 -23.93
CA ARG A 154 -4.01 -3.96 -25.10
C ARG A 154 -2.52 -4.17 -25.39
N PHE A 155 -2.12 -5.43 -25.40
CA PHE A 155 -0.75 -5.84 -25.68
C PHE A 155 -0.65 -6.32 -27.12
N ARG A 156 0.36 -5.86 -27.86
CA ARG A 156 0.62 -6.28 -29.25
C ARG A 156 2.11 -6.54 -29.45
N GLN A 157 2.43 -7.30 -30.49
CA GLN A 157 3.80 -7.47 -30.94
C GLN A 157 4.00 -6.73 -32.26
N GLU A 158 4.87 -5.72 -32.25
CA GLU A 158 5.11 -4.87 -33.42
C GLU A 158 6.56 -4.97 -33.89
N ARG A 159 6.76 -4.92 -35.22
CA ARG A 159 8.07 -4.99 -35.87
C ARG A 159 8.46 -3.61 -36.38
N ASN A 160 9.76 -3.39 -36.58
CA ASN A 160 10.34 -2.17 -37.17
C ASN A 160 10.29 -0.93 -36.27
N ILE A 161 10.11 -1.13 -34.96
CA ILE A 161 10.25 -0.05 -33.99
C ILE A 161 11.75 0.17 -33.73
N PRO A 162 12.27 1.40 -33.79
CA PRO A 162 13.65 1.69 -33.41
C PRO A 162 13.93 1.17 -32.00
N ALA A 163 14.98 0.36 -31.82
CA ALA A 163 15.37 -0.13 -30.51
C ALA A 163 15.69 1.05 -29.58
N PHE A 164 15.07 1.06 -28.40
CA PHE A 164 15.32 2.08 -27.39
C PHE A 164 16.80 2.06 -26.99
N GLY A 165 17.50 3.18 -27.19
CA GLY A 165 18.93 3.32 -26.85
C GLY A 165 19.92 2.63 -27.79
N SER A 166 19.48 1.96 -28.87
CA SER A 166 20.39 1.32 -29.83
C SER A 166 20.40 2.07 -31.17
N GLY A 167 21.56 2.60 -31.55
CA GLY A 167 21.76 3.26 -32.83
C GLY A 167 21.61 2.30 -34.01
N GLY A 168 20.45 2.33 -34.67
CA GLY A 168 20.31 1.98 -36.09
C GLY A 168 20.02 0.52 -36.47
N LYS A 169 20.03 -0.45 -35.56
CA LYS A 169 19.59 -1.83 -35.91
C LYS A 169 18.07 -1.95 -35.77
N ARG A 170 17.37 -2.16 -36.90
CA ARG A 170 15.93 -2.47 -36.93
C ARG A 170 15.72 -3.73 -36.08
N SER A 171 15.04 -3.61 -34.95
CA SER A 171 14.93 -4.72 -34.01
C SER A 171 13.91 -5.74 -34.47
N ASP A 172 14.11 -6.94 -33.95
CA ASP A 172 13.10 -7.97 -33.81
C ASP A 172 11.85 -7.42 -33.11
N TYR A 173 10.76 -8.17 -33.24
CA TYR A 173 9.47 -7.92 -32.61
C TYR A 173 9.59 -7.37 -31.19
N GLN A 174 8.96 -6.21 -30.90
CA GLN A 174 8.85 -5.63 -29.54
C GLN A 174 7.41 -5.66 -29.03
N LEU A 175 7.26 -5.88 -27.72
CA LEU A 175 5.97 -5.79 -27.02
C LEU A 175 5.55 -4.33 -26.89
N THR A 176 4.39 -3.96 -27.45
CA THR A 176 3.76 -2.65 -27.32
C THR A 176 2.57 -2.70 -26.37
N ILE A 177 2.35 -1.60 -25.65
CA ILE A 177 1.38 -1.50 -24.55
C ILE A 177 0.47 -0.30 -24.80
N GLU A 178 -0.76 -0.55 -25.18
CA GLU A 178 -1.74 0.50 -25.47
C GLU A 178 -2.77 0.58 -24.33
N PRO A 179 -2.99 1.74 -23.68
CA PRO A 179 -4.02 1.87 -22.65
C PRO A 179 -5.41 1.78 -23.30
N VAL A 180 -6.27 0.92 -22.74
CA VAL A 180 -7.68 0.88 -23.15
C VAL A 180 -8.42 2.01 -22.42
N LEU A 181 -9.07 2.86 -23.20
CA LEU A 181 -9.75 4.06 -22.74
C LEU A 181 -11.20 4.03 -23.18
N GLU A 182 -12.12 4.12 -22.21
CA GLU A 182 -13.53 4.35 -22.52
C GLU A 182 -13.70 5.77 -23.10
N PRO A 183 -14.53 5.93 -24.14
CA PRO A 183 -14.86 7.25 -24.68
C PRO A 183 -15.57 8.05 -23.59
N GLU A 184 -15.16 9.30 -23.37
CA GLU A 184 -15.87 10.21 -22.48
C GLU A 184 -17.11 10.74 -23.19
N ASP A 185 -18.29 10.58 -22.59
CA ASP A 185 -19.53 11.12 -23.11
C ASP A 185 -19.42 12.65 -23.24
N GLY A 186 -19.32 13.14 -24.48
CA GLY A 186 -19.34 14.58 -24.81
C GLY A 186 -17.99 15.25 -25.10
N GLY A 187 -16.86 14.52 -25.09
CA GLY A 187 -15.54 15.09 -25.41
C GLY A 187 -15.17 14.98 -26.89
N GLN A 188 -15.06 16.09 -27.62
CA GLN A 188 -14.53 16.17 -29.01
C GLN A 188 -12.99 16.04 -29.10
N GLY A 189 -12.34 15.46 -28.09
CA GLY A 189 -10.88 15.34 -28.00
C GLY A 189 -10.37 13.91 -28.30
N ALA A 190 -9.12 13.81 -28.75
CA ALA A 190 -8.43 12.53 -28.80
C ALA A 190 -8.37 11.91 -27.40
N PRO A 191 -8.49 10.57 -27.27
CA PRO A 191 -8.48 9.91 -25.97
C PRO A 191 -7.13 10.16 -25.28
N GLN A 192 -7.16 10.70 -24.06
CA GLN A 192 -5.98 11.03 -23.29
C GLN A 192 -6.04 10.39 -21.90
N MET A 193 -4.88 9.95 -21.38
CA MET A 193 -4.73 9.51 -19.99
C MET A 193 -4.64 10.74 -19.07
N SER A 194 -5.79 11.30 -18.69
CA SER A 194 -5.91 12.42 -17.75
C SER A 194 -5.64 11.99 -16.30
N ALA A 195 -5.39 12.96 -15.40
CA ALA A 195 -5.17 12.68 -13.99
C ALA A 195 -6.36 11.98 -13.31
N SER A 196 -7.60 12.31 -13.70
CA SER A 196 -8.81 11.64 -13.21
C SER A 196 -8.86 10.17 -13.62
N ARG A 197 -8.52 9.87 -14.89
CA ARG A 197 -8.44 8.49 -15.40
C ARG A 197 -7.36 7.67 -14.70
N LEU A 198 -6.18 8.24 -14.46
CA LEU A 198 -5.11 7.58 -13.69
C LEU A 198 -5.57 7.22 -12.27
N LEU A 199 -6.28 8.13 -11.60
CA LEU A 199 -6.85 7.88 -10.27
C LEU A 199 -7.91 6.77 -10.32
N GLN A 200 -8.84 6.83 -11.27
CA GLN A 200 -9.88 5.80 -11.45
C GLN A 200 -9.26 4.42 -11.70
N ARG A 201 -8.30 4.32 -12.62
CA ARG A 201 -7.58 3.08 -12.93
C ARG A 201 -6.87 2.53 -11.70
N ARG A 202 -6.23 3.40 -10.90
CA ARG A 202 -5.61 3.03 -9.61
C ARG A 202 -6.63 2.49 -8.61
N HIS A 203 -7.79 3.12 -8.49
CA HIS A 203 -8.87 2.65 -7.61
C HIS A 203 -9.43 1.30 -8.07
N THR A 204 -9.67 1.13 -9.37
CA THR A 204 -10.11 -0.15 -9.95
C THR A 204 -9.09 -1.25 -9.70
N PHE A 205 -7.80 -0.99 -9.93
CA PHE A 205 -6.73 -1.95 -9.66
C PHE A 205 -6.67 -2.35 -8.17
N GLY A 206 -6.74 -1.38 -7.27
CA GLY A 206 -6.78 -1.62 -5.83
C GLY A 206 -8.01 -2.45 -5.41
N ARG A 207 -9.18 -2.16 -5.96
CA ARG A 207 -10.41 -2.92 -5.71
C ARG A 207 -10.30 -4.38 -6.20
N ASN A 208 -9.70 -4.60 -7.37
CA ASN A 208 -9.49 -5.94 -7.90
C ASN A 208 -8.51 -6.75 -7.04
N LEU A 209 -7.43 -6.13 -6.54
CA LEU A 209 -6.53 -6.77 -5.58
C LEU A 209 -7.26 -7.17 -4.29
N VAL A 210 -8.10 -6.28 -3.74
CA VAL A 210 -8.91 -6.59 -2.55
C VAL A 210 -9.86 -7.76 -2.85
N LYS A 211 -10.47 -7.80 -4.04
CA LYS A 211 -11.34 -8.90 -4.46
C LYS A 211 -10.61 -10.25 -4.45
N LEU A 212 -9.39 -10.32 -4.97
CA LEU A 212 -8.58 -11.55 -4.92
C LEU A 212 -8.33 -12.00 -3.47
N VAL A 213 -8.02 -11.07 -2.56
CA VAL A 213 -7.84 -11.41 -1.14
C VAL A 213 -9.15 -11.85 -0.49
N ARG A 214 -10.29 -11.25 -0.88
CA ARG A 214 -11.62 -11.66 -0.41
C ARG A 214 -11.97 -13.08 -0.79
N GLU A 215 -11.63 -13.51 -2.00
CA GLU A 215 -11.84 -14.89 -2.46
C GLU A 215 -11.07 -15.90 -1.57
N GLN A 216 -9.82 -15.58 -1.21
CA GLN A 216 -9.02 -16.41 -0.32
C GLN A 216 -9.52 -16.37 1.13
N HIS A 217 -9.93 -15.20 1.60
CA HIS A 217 -10.54 -15.03 2.92
C HIS A 217 -11.85 -15.81 3.05
N LYS A 218 -12.67 -15.84 2.00
CA LYS A 218 -13.90 -16.64 1.94
C LYS A 218 -13.60 -18.14 2.03
N ALA A 219 -12.59 -18.62 1.30
CA ALA A 219 -12.14 -20.01 1.41
C ALA A 219 -11.62 -20.35 2.82
N PHE A 220 -10.90 -19.41 3.46
CA PHE A 220 -10.46 -19.54 4.85
C PHE A 220 -11.65 -19.56 5.83
N LEU A 221 -12.64 -18.68 5.69
CA LEU A 221 -13.81 -18.67 6.58
C LEU A 221 -14.63 -19.96 6.49
N ALA A 222 -14.71 -20.55 5.29
CA ALA A 222 -15.37 -21.83 5.06
C ALA A 222 -14.64 -23.01 5.72
N SER A 223 -13.32 -22.92 5.95
CA SER A 223 -12.54 -23.96 6.62
C SER A 223 -12.56 -23.87 8.15
N LEU A 224 -13.15 -22.81 8.71
CA LEU A 224 -13.25 -22.65 10.16
C LEU A 224 -14.36 -23.55 10.74
N ASN A 225 -14.19 -23.92 12.02
CA ASN A 225 -15.19 -24.66 12.79
C ASN A 225 -15.74 -23.77 13.92
N PRO A 226 -16.97 -23.25 13.81
CA PRO A 226 -17.97 -23.49 12.77
C PRO A 226 -17.71 -22.67 11.49
N PRO A 227 -18.21 -23.12 10.32
CA PRO A 227 -18.05 -22.40 9.07
C PRO A 227 -18.68 -21.02 9.16
N LEU A 228 -17.91 -19.98 8.83
CA LEU A 228 -18.38 -18.60 8.81
C LEU A 228 -18.67 -18.18 7.37
N VAL A 229 -19.83 -17.57 7.16
CA VAL A 229 -20.19 -16.98 5.86
C VAL A 229 -20.47 -15.50 6.10
N VAL A 230 -19.55 -14.65 5.62
CA VAL A 230 -19.68 -13.20 5.69
C VAL A 230 -19.91 -12.67 4.28
N PRO A 231 -21.00 -11.91 4.02
CA PRO A 231 -21.21 -11.27 2.73
C PRO A 231 -20.05 -10.35 2.37
N GLU A 232 -19.52 -10.48 1.15
CA GLU A 232 -18.35 -9.73 0.70
C GLU A 232 -18.58 -8.22 0.82
N ASP A 233 -19.77 -7.73 0.48
CA ASP A 233 -20.11 -6.30 0.49
C ASP A 233 -20.12 -5.66 1.88
N GLN A 234 -20.29 -6.47 2.94
CA GLN A 234 -20.35 -5.99 4.32
C GLN A 234 -19.02 -6.14 5.05
N LEU A 235 -18.02 -6.77 4.43
CA LEU A 235 -16.73 -7.01 5.06
C LEU A 235 -15.94 -5.70 5.19
N THR A 236 -15.73 -5.26 6.43
CA THR A 236 -14.94 -4.06 6.72
C THR A 236 -13.50 -4.40 7.09
N ARG A 237 -13.24 -5.62 7.61
CA ARG A 237 -11.92 -6.06 8.11
C ARG A 237 -11.74 -7.55 7.89
N TRP A 238 -10.48 -7.98 7.84
CA TRP A 238 -10.14 -9.40 7.79
C TRP A 238 -10.37 -10.09 9.14
N HIS A 239 -10.56 -11.41 9.08
CA HIS A 239 -10.62 -12.23 10.29
C HIS A 239 -9.27 -12.14 11.05
N PRO A 240 -9.23 -12.00 12.40
CA PRO A 240 -7.97 -11.83 13.15
C PRO A 240 -6.93 -12.95 12.93
N ARG A 241 -7.41 -14.19 12.81
CA ARG A 241 -6.60 -15.37 12.45
C ARG A 241 -6.27 -15.54 10.97
N PHE A 242 -6.77 -14.68 10.08
CA PHE A 242 -6.45 -14.76 8.66
C PHE A 242 -5.10 -14.09 8.42
N ASN A 243 -4.12 -14.87 7.95
CA ASN A 243 -2.83 -14.34 7.61
C ASN A 243 -2.86 -13.76 6.19
N VAL A 244 -2.91 -12.43 6.10
CA VAL A 244 -3.03 -11.70 4.84
C VAL A 244 -1.80 -11.93 3.94
N ASP A 245 -0.60 -12.10 4.49
CA ASP A 245 0.62 -12.23 3.68
C ASP A 245 0.87 -13.63 3.12
N GLU A 246 0.15 -14.65 3.60
CA GLU A 246 0.19 -16.03 3.08
C GLU A 246 -0.65 -16.23 1.81
N VAL A 247 -1.31 -15.18 1.34
CA VAL A 247 -2.11 -15.21 0.11
C VAL A 247 -1.23 -15.61 -1.09
N PRO A 248 -1.73 -16.49 -1.99
CA PRO A 248 -1.00 -16.92 -3.18
C PRO A 248 -0.57 -15.76 -4.09
N ASP A 249 0.57 -15.95 -4.75
CA ASP A 249 1.07 -15.01 -5.74
C ASP A 249 0.13 -14.95 -6.95
N VAL A 250 -0.06 -13.74 -7.50
CA VAL A 250 -0.82 -13.56 -8.73
C VAL A 250 -0.13 -14.30 -9.86
N VAL A 251 -0.82 -15.26 -10.47
CA VAL A 251 -0.34 -16.00 -11.64
C VAL A 251 -0.27 -15.04 -12.83
N PRO A 252 0.88 -14.88 -13.51
CA PRO A 252 0.99 -14.00 -14.66
C PRO A 252 0.16 -14.48 -15.85
N ALA A 253 -0.66 -13.61 -16.43
CA ALA A 253 -1.39 -13.88 -17.66
C ALA A 253 -0.43 -13.92 -18.85
N GLU A 254 -0.78 -14.74 -19.85
CA GLU A 254 0.01 -14.86 -21.07
C GLU A 254 0.04 -13.54 -21.84
N LEU A 255 1.25 -13.11 -22.19
CA LEU A 255 1.50 -11.97 -23.05
C LEU A 255 1.71 -12.44 -24.49
N PRO A 256 1.36 -11.63 -25.50
CA PRO A 256 1.56 -11.99 -26.90
C PRO A 256 3.06 -12.22 -27.15
N LYS A 257 3.39 -13.38 -27.72
CA LYS A 257 4.76 -13.74 -28.09
C LYS A 257 5.01 -13.39 -29.56
N PRO A 258 6.26 -13.17 -29.96
CA PRO A 258 6.62 -13.05 -31.37
C PRO A 258 6.15 -14.27 -32.18
N PRO A 259 5.52 -14.07 -33.36
CA PRO A 259 4.98 -15.17 -34.18
C PRO A 259 6.08 -16.06 -34.78
N HIS A 260 7.29 -15.52 -34.97
CA HIS A 260 8.47 -16.26 -35.34
C HIS A 260 9.57 -15.92 -34.34
N SER A 261 9.78 -16.78 -33.36
CA SER A 261 11.04 -16.77 -32.65
C SER A 261 12.08 -17.35 -33.62
N ASP A 262 12.99 -16.52 -34.14
CA ASP A 262 14.23 -17.00 -34.77
C ASP A 262 15.17 -17.60 -33.69
N THR A 263 14.61 -18.42 -32.80
CA THR A 263 15.39 -19.34 -31.99
C THR A 263 15.89 -20.38 -32.97
N VAL A 264 17.20 -20.37 -33.21
CA VAL A 264 17.90 -21.46 -33.89
C VAL A 264 17.86 -22.67 -32.95
N THR A 265 16.69 -23.26 -32.79
CA THR A 265 16.40 -24.34 -31.82
C THR A 265 17.00 -25.67 -32.27
N SER A 266 17.39 -25.77 -33.54
CA SER A 266 18.06 -26.94 -34.07
C SER A 266 19.57 -26.74 -34.05
N ALA A 267 20.28 -27.62 -33.33
CA ALA A 267 21.73 -27.74 -33.41
C ALA A 267 22.21 -27.85 -34.87
N GLN A 268 21.38 -28.39 -35.76
CA GLN A 268 21.64 -28.49 -37.20
C GLN A 268 21.68 -27.13 -37.90
N GLU A 269 20.83 -26.18 -37.53
CA GLU A 269 20.87 -24.83 -38.12
C GLU A 269 22.02 -23.99 -37.55
N MET A 270 22.37 -24.18 -36.27
CA MET A 270 23.60 -23.58 -35.72
C MET A 270 24.85 -24.13 -36.41
N LEU A 271 24.89 -25.44 -36.64
CA LEU A 271 25.98 -26.08 -37.40
C LEU A 271 25.97 -25.64 -38.87
N ALA A 272 24.82 -25.45 -39.51
CA ALA A 272 24.74 -24.97 -40.89
C ALA A 272 25.22 -23.51 -41.02
N ARG A 273 24.84 -22.63 -40.09
CA ARG A 273 25.37 -21.24 -40.03
C ARG A 273 26.87 -21.21 -39.74
N ALA A 274 27.36 -22.06 -38.84
CA ALA A 274 28.79 -22.17 -38.55
C ALA A 274 29.57 -22.70 -39.77
N ARG A 275 29.04 -23.73 -40.46
CA ARG A 275 29.58 -24.25 -41.73
C ARG A 275 29.61 -23.20 -42.83
N ALA A 276 28.59 -22.37 -42.95
CA ALA A 276 28.56 -21.25 -43.89
C ALA A 276 29.60 -20.14 -43.58
N MET A 277 30.11 -20.08 -42.34
CA MET A 277 31.19 -19.17 -41.93
C MET A 277 32.59 -19.80 -41.98
N LEU A 278 32.71 -21.09 -42.33
CA LEU A 278 33.98 -21.80 -42.46
C LEU A 278 34.55 -21.63 -43.89
N THR A 279 35.88 -21.51 -44.01
CA THR A 279 36.52 -21.47 -45.34
C THR A 279 36.51 -22.87 -45.98
N PRO A 280 36.42 -22.97 -47.33
CA PRO A 280 36.28 -24.25 -48.06
C PRO A 280 37.44 -25.24 -47.85
N LYS A 281 38.57 -24.79 -47.30
CA LYS A 281 39.73 -25.63 -46.96
C LYS A 281 39.55 -26.31 -45.60
N MET A 282 38.98 -25.61 -44.62
CA MET A 282 38.74 -26.12 -43.26
C MET A 282 37.61 -27.15 -43.25
N GLU A 283 36.57 -26.95 -44.06
CA GLU A 283 35.46 -27.89 -44.23
C GLU A 283 35.92 -29.26 -44.77
N ARG A 284 36.84 -29.26 -45.75
CA ARG A 284 37.41 -30.49 -46.31
C ARG A 284 38.29 -31.25 -45.31
N ALA A 285 39.02 -30.57 -44.44
CA ALA A 285 39.84 -31.19 -43.41
C ALA A 285 38.99 -31.86 -42.31
N LEU A 286 37.88 -31.23 -41.92
CA LEU A 286 36.92 -31.78 -40.97
C LEU A 286 36.15 -32.99 -41.52
N ALA A 287 35.80 -32.97 -42.80
CA ALA A 287 35.15 -34.10 -43.48
C ALA A 287 36.05 -35.36 -43.53
N GLN A 288 37.36 -35.19 -43.72
CA GLN A 288 38.33 -36.30 -43.71
C GLN A 288 38.50 -36.91 -42.31
N LEU A 289 38.39 -36.09 -41.25
CA LEU A 289 38.43 -36.57 -39.86
C LEU A 289 37.16 -37.32 -39.47
N ALA A 290 35.98 -36.86 -39.92
CA ALA A 290 34.70 -37.53 -39.64
C ALA A 290 34.58 -38.90 -40.30
N LEU A 291 35.08 -39.06 -41.54
CA LEU A 291 35.14 -40.36 -42.23
C LEU A 291 36.05 -41.37 -41.54
N LYS A 292 36.98 -40.91 -40.69
CA LYS A 292 37.91 -41.76 -39.95
C LYS A 292 37.34 -42.25 -38.61
N THR A 293 36.27 -41.64 -38.12
CA THR A 293 35.65 -41.96 -36.81
C THR A 293 34.35 -42.76 -36.95
N ALA A 294 33.80 -42.91 -38.17
CA ALA A 294 32.55 -43.65 -38.43
C ALA A 294 32.71 -45.19 -38.49
N GLY A 295 33.69 -45.74 -37.77
CA GLY A 295 34.04 -47.17 -37.74
C GLY A 295 33.67 -47.89 -36.43
N CYS A 296 32.61 -47.49 -35.73
CA CYS A 296 32.05 -48.26 -34.61
C CYS A 296 30.57 -47.93 -34.39
N SER A 297 29.72 -48.95 -34.55
CA SER A 297 28.33 -49.06 -34.09
C SER A 297 28.19 -50.49 -33.53
N PRO A 298 27.33 -50.81 -32.53
CA PRO A 298 25.85 -50.76 -32.63
C PRO A 298 25.19 -50.34 -31.28
N GLY A 299 23.88 -50.23 -31.07
CA GLY A 299 22.71 -50.67 -31.82
C GLY A 299 21.40 -50.18 -31.16
N SER A 300 20.30 -50.41 -31.87
CA SER A 300 18.87 -50.24 -31.49
C SER A 300 18.40 -51.38 -30.54
N PRO A 301 17.11 -51.59 -30.15
CA PRO A 301 15.84 -50.85 -30.35
C PRO A 301 14.84 -50.86 -29.14
N GLY A 302 13.68 -50.17 -29.27
CA GLY A 302 12.36 -50.72 -28.84
C GLY A 302 11.74 -50.36 -27.46
N PRO A 303 10.44 -50.69 -27.20
CA PRO A 303 9.35 -49.70 -26.93
C PRO A 303 8.36 -50.01 -25.75
N GLN A 304 7.25 -49.23 -25.64
CA GLN A 304 5.96 -49.43 -24.89
C GLN A 304 5.98 -49.05 -23.37
N GLY A 305 4.97 -48.53 -22.66
CA GLY A 305 3.54 -48.16 -22.79
C GLY A 305 2.98 -47.82 -21.36
N PRO A 306 1.81 -47.15 -21.17
CA PRO A 306 1.16 -46.77 -19.87
C PRO A 306 0.27 -47.95 -19.31
N PRO A 307 -0.58 -47.91 -18.22
CA PRO A 307 -1.27 -46.78 -17.51
C PRO A 307 -1.66 -46.91 -15.97
N THR A 308 -2.10 -45.78 -15.35
CA THR A 308 -3.20 -45.57 -14.33
C THR A 308 -3.22 -46.27 -12.92
N PRO A 309 -4.21 -46.00 -11.99
CA PRO A 309 -4.07 -45.15 -10.79
C PRO A 309 -4.43 -45.88 -9.46
N SER A 310 -4.39 -45.21 -8.30
CA SER A 310 -5.08 -45.70 -7.09
C SER A 310 -5.47 -44.58 -6.13
N SER A 311 -6.73 -44.65 -5.69
CA SER A 311 -7.38 -43.89 -4.63
C SER A 311 -6.83 -44.22 -3.24
N LEU A 312 -7.06 -43.34 -2.25
CA LEU A 312 -7.86 -43.66 -1.05
C LEU A 312 -8.06 -42.41 -0.18
N THR A 313 -9.34 -42.21 0.18
CA THR A 313 -9.89 -41.26 1.14
C THR A 313 -9.84 -41.82 2.56
N SER A 314 -9.52 -41.00 3.57
CA SER A 314 -10.23 -40.96 4.87
C SER A 314 -9.81 -39.72 5.71
N PRO A 315 -10.75 -39.07 6.43
CA PRO A 315 -10.50 -37.82 7.15
C PRO A 315 -10.24 -38.00 8.66
N SER A 316 -9.35 -37.15 9.18
CA SER A 316 -9.30 -36.50 10.50
C SER A 316 -9.91 -37.20 11.73
N SER A 317 -9.03 -37.71 12.61
CA SER A 317 -9.31 -37.86 14.05
C SER A 317 -9.10 -36.52 14.78
N SER A 318 -10.09 -36.04 15.52
CA SER A 318 -9.93 -34.90 16.44
C SER A 318 -9.28 -35.33 17.77
N PRO A 319 -8.54 -34.44 18.46
CA PRO A 319 -7.74 -34.80 19.63
C PRO A 319 -8.61 -34.99 20.89
N SER A 320 -8.30 -36.03 21.66
CA SER A 320 -8.95 -36.51 22.90
C SER A 320 -8.88 -35.56 24.11
N ALA A 321 -8.72 -34.24 23.91
CA ALA A 321 -8.44 -33.27 24.97
C ALA A 321 -9.67 -32.66 25.67
N LEU A 322 -10.90 -33.05 25.30
CA LEU A 322 -12.15 -32.42 25.78
C LEU A 322 -13.10 -33.39 26.53
N ARG A 323 -12.55 -34.43 27.17
CA ARG A 323 -13.32 -35.50 27.82
C ARG A 323 -13.91 -35.06 29.18
N GLY A 324 -14.70 -33.99 29.20
CA GLY A 324 -15.32 -33.45 30.43
C GLY A 324 -16.26 -32.25 30.27
N VAL A 325 -16.35 -31.64 29.07
CA VAL A 325 -17.31 -30.56 28.78
C VAL A 325 -18.35 -31.12 27.80
N SER A 326 -19.64 -30.87 28.05
CA SER A 326 -20.70 -31.36 27.15
C SER A 326 -20.48 -30.80 25.74
N GLN A 327 -20.56 -31.67 24.73
CA GLN A 327 -20.43 -31.30 23.31
C GLN A 327 -21.36 -30.13 22.96
N ALA A 328 -22.59 -30.15 23.49
CA ALA A 328 -23.58 -29.07 23.31
C ALA A 328 -23.13 -27.71 23.88
N LEU A 329 -22.41 -27.69 25.01
CA LEU A 329 -21.88 -26.43 25.56
C LEU A 329 -20.72 -25.90 24.72
N LEU A 330 -19.84 -26.80 24.25
CA LEU A 330 -18.73 -26.43 23.36
C LEU A 330 -19.22 -25.91 22.01
N GLU A 331 -20.27 -26.50 21.46
CA GLU A 331 -20.92 -26.04 20.23
C GLU A 331 -21.57 -24.67 20.43
N ARG A 332 -22.23 -24.45 21.57
CA ARG A 332 -22.82 -23.15 21.90
C ARG A 332 -21.77 -22.05 22.11
N ILE A 333 -20.65 -22.38 22.75
CA ILE A 333 -19.51 -21.46 22.91
C ILE A 333 -18.92 -21.13 21.54
N ARG A 334 -18.66 -22.14 20.72
CA ARG A 334 -18.15 -21.98 19.35
C ARG A 334 -19.07 -21.15 18.46
N ALA A 335 -20.39 -21.38 18.52
CA ALA A 335 -21.38 -20.58 17.79
C ALA A 335 -21.41 -19.12 18.27
N LYS A 336 -21.31 -18.89 19.59
CA LYS A 336 -21.26 -17.55 20.16
C LYS A 336 -19.97 -16.80 19.80
N GLU A 337 -18.83 -17.49 19.79
CA GLU A 337 -17.55 -16.95 19.32
C GLU A 337 -17.60 -16.61 17.83
N ALA A 338 -18.16 -17.49 17.01
CA ALA A 338 -18.35 -17.28 15.59
C ALA A 338 -19.24 -16.06 15.31
N GLN A 339 -20.36 -15.92 16.02
CA GLN A 339 -21.25 -14.75 15.91
C GLN A 339 -20.52 -13.46 16.31
N LYS A 340 -19.75 -13.49 17.41
CA LYS A 340 -18.94 -12.34 17.84
C LYS A 340 -17.90 -11.95 16.79
N LEU A 341 -17.22 -12.93 16.19
CA LEU A 341 -16.24 -12.69 15.13
C LEU A 341 -16.89 -12.15 13.86
N GLN A 342 -18.05 -12.68 13.47
CA GLN A 342 -18.82 -12.17 12.33
C GLN A 342 -19.22 -10.70 12.55
N ALA A 343 -19.77 -10.37 13.71
CA ALA A 343 -20.14 -9.00 14.06
C ALA A 343 -18.93 -8.05 14.04
N LEU A 344 -17.75 -8.50 14.48
CA LEU A 344 -16.52 -7.71 14.40
C LEU A 344 -16.09 -7.42 12.95
N MET A 345 -16.24 -8.39 12.04
CA MET A 345 -15.85 -8.27 10.63
C MET A 345 -16.82 -7.45 9.78
N THR A 346 -18.09 -7.37 10.18
CA THR A 346 -19.14 -6.59 9.49
C THR A 346 -19.41 -5.22 10.12
N ARG A 347 -18.73 -4.89 11.23
CA ARG A 347 -18.93 -3.65 11.98
C ARG A 347 -18.56 -2.42 11.14
N ARG A 348 -19.46 -1.43 11.07
CA ARG A 348 -19.17 -0.12 10.44
C ARG A 348 -18.20 0.69 11.31
N PRO A 349 -17.24 1.42 10.72
CA PRO A 349 -16.26 2.19 11.48
C PRO A 349 -16.90 3.30 12.34
N GLN A 350 -17.95 3.97 11.85
CA GLN A 350 -18.65 5.01 12.61
C GLN A 350 -19.35 4.46 13.88
N GLN A 351 -19.86 3.22 13.80
CA GLN A 351 -20.49 2.55 14.95
C GLN A 351 -19.43 2.07 15.96
N GLU A 352 -18.24 1.73 15.50
CA GLU A 352 -17.11 1.40 16.37
C GLU A 352 -16.60 2.61 17.14
N GLU A 353 -16.42 3.74 16.46
CA GLU A 353 -16.05 5.00 17.11
C GLU A 353 -17.08 5.37 18.19
N ARG A 354 -18.37 5.24 17.87
CA ARG A 354 -19.46 5.48 18.84
C ARG A 354 -19.36 4.55 20.05
N LEU A 355 -19.17 3.25 19.84
CA LEU A 355 -19.02 2.28 20.93
C LEU A 355 -17.73 2.48 21.74
N LEU A 356 -16.63 2.89 21.11
CA LEU A 356 -15.40 3.27 21.82
C LEU A 356 -15.64 4.49 22.71
N VAL A 357 -16.34 5.51 22.20
CA VAL A 357 -16.78 6.67 22.99
C VAL A 357 -17.63 6.19 24.17
N LEU A 358 -18.66 5.39 23.93
CA LEU A 358 -19.56 4.84 24.96
C LEU A 358 -18.82 4.05 26.04
N SER A 359 -17.85 3.21 25.66
CA SER A 359 -17.07 2.40 26.60
C SER A 359 -16.22 3.23 27.57
N ARG A 360 -15.84 4.46 27.16
CA ARG A 360 -15.04 5.39 27.97
C ARG A 360 -15.90 6.30 28.86
N LEU A 361 -17.17 6.49 28.52
CA LEU A 361 -18.07 7.40 29.22
C LEU A 361 -18.20 7.15 30.74
N PRO A 362 -18.24 5.90 31.24
CA PRO A 362 -18.35 5.66 32.69
C PRO A 362 -17.16 6.22 33.48
N GLU A 363 -15.95 6.06 32.94
CA GLU A 363 -14.73 6.59 33.57
C GLU A 363 -14.68 8.12 33.47
N LEU A 364 -15.07 8.67 32.31
CA LEU A 364 -15.18 10.12 32.12
C LEU A 364 -16.24 10.75 33.03
N ALA A 365 -17.37 10.08 33.27
CA ALA A 365 -18.41 10.50 34.20
C ALA A 365 -17.89 10.57 35.64
N ARG A 366 -17.10 9.56 36.06
CA ARG A 366 -16.44 9.55 37.38
C ARG A 366 -15.48 10.74 37.55
N ILE A 367 -14.66 10.99 36.54
CA ILE A 367 -13.69 12.10 36.54
C ILE A 367 -14.41 13.44 36.52
N LEU A 368 -15.42 13.61 35.67
CA LEU A 368 -16.22 14.82 35.60
C LEU A 368 -16.83 15.17 36.96
N ARG A 369 -17.41 14.19 37.66
CA ARG A 369 -17.92 14.39 39.03
C ARG A 369 -16.82 14.87 39.97
N SER A 370 -15.64 14.24 39.94
CA SER A 370 -14.52 14.63 40.80
C SER A 370 -14.05 16.07 40.54
N VAL A 371 -14.04 16.51 39.29
CA VAL A 371 -13.70 17.88 38.89
C VAL A 371 -14.74 18.88 39.44
N PHE A 372 -16.03 18.58 39.34
CA PHE A 372 -17.10 19.43 39.89
C PHE A 372 -17.10 19.50 41.42
N VAL A 373 -16.70 18.43 42.10
CA VAL A 373 -16.51 18.41 43.57
C VAL A 373 -15.31 19.27 43.95
N ALA A 374 -14.20 19.17 43.22
CA ALA A 374 -12.99 19.96 43.47
C ALA A 374 -13.20 21.46 43.22
N GLU A 375 -13.88 21.84 42.13
CA GLU A 375 -14.10 23.25 41.78
C GLU A 375 -15.21 23.92 42.61
N LYS A 376 -16.06 23.15 43.30
CA LYS A 376 -17.21 23.59 44.13
C LYS A 376 -18.26 24.46 43.41
N LYS A 377 -18.09 24.78 42.12
CA LYS A 377 -19.05 25.53 41.31
C LYS A 377 -20.23 24.66 40.83
N PRO A 378 -21.42 25.24 40.59
CA PRO A 378 -22.57 24.51 40.05
C PRO A 378 -22.51 24.36 38.51
N ALA A 379 -21.73 25.20 37.83
CA ALA A 379 -21.51 25.14 36.38
C ALA A 379 -20.06 25.50 36.03
N LEU A 380 -19.52 24.85 34.99
CA LEU A 380 -18.17 25.06 34.46
C LEU A 380 -18.22 25.35 32.96
N THR A 381 -17.26 26.10 32.42
CA THR A 381 -17.14 26.26 30.97
C THR A 381 -16.58 24.98 30.33
N MET A 382 -16.92 24.73 29.07
CA MET A 382 -16.43 23.57 28.30
C MET A 382 -14.90 23.51 28.28
N GLU A 383 -14.24 24.65 28.08
CA GLU A 383 -12.78 24.73 28.06
C GLU A 383 -12.15 24.31 29.39
N VAL A 384 -12.69 24.80 30.51
CA VAL A 384 -12.18 24.47 31.85
C VAL A 384 -12.46 23.00 32.19
N ALA A 385 -13.65 22.51 31.88
CA ALA A 385 -13.99 21.10 32.09
C ALA A 385 -13.06 20.18 31.28
N CYS A 386 -12.88 20.44 29.99
CA CYS A 386 -11.98 19.66 29.13
C CYS A 386 -10.53 19.70 29.63
N ALA A 387 -10.00 20.87 29.99
CA ALA A 387 -8.62 21.00 30.49
C ALA A 387 -8.38 20.22 31.79
N ARG A 388 -9.33 20.28 32.73
CA ARG A 388 -9.26 19.55 34.01
C ARG A 388 -9.42 18.04 33.84
N MET A 389 -10.31 17.62 32.94
CA MET A 389 -10.53 16.21 32.64
C MET A 389 -9.31 15.59 31.95
N ILE A 390 -8.69 16.27 30.99
CA ILE A 390 -7.47 15.78 30.33
C ILE A 390 -6.33 15.64 31.33
N GLY A 391 -6.18 16.58 32.26
CA GLY A 391 -5.17 16.48 33.32
C GLY A 391 -5.41 15.33 34.32
N SER A 392 -6.64 14.82 34.40
CA SER A 392 -7.04 13.76 35.34
C SER A 392 -7.28 12.40 34.67
N TYR A 393 -7.29 12.35 33.34
CA TYR A 393 -7.53 11.13 32.56
C TYR A 393 -6.20 10.50 32.14
N GLY A 394 -6.03 9.21 32.43
CA GLY A 394 -4.79 8.48 32.14
C GLY A 394 -4.44 8.36 30.64
N PRO A 395 -5.42 8.19 29.73
CA PRO A 395 -5.19 8.26 28.29
C PRO A 395 -5.04 9.69 27.77
N SER A 396 -4.05 9.93 26.90
CA SER A 396 -3.89 11.22 26.20
C SER A 396 -5.05 11.43 25.22
N LEU A 397 -6.01 12.29 25.59
CA LEU A 397 -7.10 12.75 24.74
C LEU A 397 -6.86 14.19 24.31
N THR A 398 -7.23 14.51 23.07
CA THR A 398 -7.24 15.90 22.62
C THR A 398 -8.45 16.66 23.20
N PRO A 399 -8.36 17.99 23.41
CA PRO A 399 -9.48 18.80 23.89
C PRO A 399 -10.73 18.71 23.01
N GLY A 400 -10.55 18.60 21.69
CA GLY A 400 -11.68 18.44 20.76
C GLY A 400 -12.33 17.06 20.83
N GLU A 401 -11.58 15.99 21.14
CA GLU A 401 -12.18 14.68 21.41
C GLU A 401 -12.94 14.71 22.74
N MET A 402 -12.36 15.27 23.79
CA MET A 402 -13.00 15.34 25.12
C MET A 402 -14.34 16.09 25.06
N GLU A 403 -14.41 17.19 24.32
CA GLU A 403 -15.66 17.93 24.09
C GLU A 403 -16.73 17.04 23.45
N LYS A 404 -16.38 16.26 22.41
CA LYS A 404 -17.32 15.32 21.78
C LYS A 404 -17.82 14.26 22.78
N HIS A 405 -16.96 13.75 23.64
CA HIS A 405 -17.38 12.79 24.68
C HIS A 405 -18.36 13.43 25.67
N LEU A 406 -18.14 14.69 26.06
CA LEU A 406 -19.06 15.44 26.95
C LEU A 406 -20.41 15.74 26.28
N GLN A 407 -20.40 16.05 24.98
CA GLN A 407 -21.63 16.22 24.20
C GLN A 407 -22.44 14.92 24.17
N VAL A 408 -21.81 13.79 23.83
CA VAL A 408 -22.47 12.46 23.85
C VAL A 408 -22.96 12.12 25.25
N LEU A 409 -22.20 12.43 26.30
CA LEU A 409 -22.61 12.20 27.69
C LEU A 409 -23.89 13.00 28.04
N SER A 410 -23.98 14.25 27.58
CA SER A 410 -25.17 15.09 27.80
C SER A 410 -26.39 14.65 27.00
N GLU A 411 -26.19 14.07 25.81
CA GLU A 411 -27.28 13.49 25.00
C GLU A 411 -27.87 12.24 25.67
N LEU A 412 -27.02 11.41 26.27
CA LEU A 412 -27.44 10.16 26.90
C LEU A 412 -28.02 10.35 28.30
N LEU A 413 -27.58 11.39 29.01
CA LEU A 413 -27.96 11.68 30.40
C LEU A 413 -28.34 13.16 30.58
N PRO A 414 -29.41 13.64 29.94
CA PRO A 414 -29.85 15.04 30.07
C PRO A 414 -30.27 15.39 31.49
N ASP A 415 -30.73 14.38 32.27
CA ASP A 415 -31.14 14.54 33.67
C ASP A 415 -29.94 14.83 34.59
N TRP A 416 -28.73 14.41 34.20
CA TRP A 416 -27.53 14.49 35.04
C TRP A 416 -26.54 15.57 34.58
N LEU A 417 -26.36 15.72 33.27
CA LEU A 417 -25.45 16.68 32.65
C LEU A 417 -26.20 17.50 31.61
N SER A 418 -26.37 18.80 31.87
CA SER A 418 -26.99 19.72 30.92
C SER A 418 -25.98 20.70 30.33
N LEU A 419 -26.01 20.84 29.00
CA LEU A 419 -25.23 21.84 28.26
C LEU A 419 -26.07 23.11 28.05
N HIS A 420 -25.56 24.25 28.52
CA HIS A 420 -26.17 25.56 28.34
C HIS A 420 -25.26 26.45 27.50
N ARG A 421 -25.71 26.82 26.31
CA ARG A 421 -24.99 27.77 25.45
C ARG A 421 -25.38 29.20 25.83
N VAL A 422 -24.42 30.00 26.26
CA VAL A 422 -24.62 31.42 26.61
C VAL A 422 -23.63 32.24 25.79
N ARG A 423 -24.16 33.00 24.81
CA ARG A 423 -23.38 33.79 23.84
C ARG A 423 -22.41 32.91 23.03
N THR A 424 -21.10 33.06 23.25
CA THR A 424 -20.03 32.29 22.58
C THR A 424 -19.62 31.03 23.35
N ASP A 425 -20.01 30.94 24.64
CA ASP A 425 -19.44 29.96 25.54
C ASP A 425 -20.48 28.88 25.89
N THR A 426 -20.01 27.63 25.96
CA THR A 426 -20.84 26.50 26.39
C THR A 426 -20.52 26.17 27.85
N TYR A 427 -21.53 26.23 28.71
CA TYR A 427 -21.47 25.89 30.12
C TYR A 427 -22.05 24.50 30.36
N LEU A 428 -21.40 23.72 31.22
CA LEU A 428 -21.86 22.43 31.70
C LEU A 428 -22.39 22.60 33.11
N LYS A 429 -23.64 22.19 33.34
CA LYS A 429 -24.23 22.10 34.68
C LYS A 429 -24.38 20.62 35.02
N LEU A 430 -23.89 20.26 36.21
CA LEU A 430 -23.93 18.90 36.73
C LEU A 430 -24.85 18.83 37.95
N ASP A 431 -25.72 17.83 38.01
CA ASP A 431 -26.43 17.53 39.25
C ASP A 431 -25.51 16.78 40.23
N LYS A 432 -25.19 17.44 41.35
CA LYS A 432 -24.33 16.91 42.42
C LYS A 432 -25.03 15.86 43.28
N SER A 433 -26.37 15.85 43.28
CA SER A 433 -27.18 15.01 44.16
C SER A 433 -27.38 13.58 43.62
N ALA A 434 -27.23 13.38 42.31
CA ALA A 434 -27.37 12.06 41.69
C ALA A 434 -26.27 11.10 42.13
N GLU A 435 -26.55 9.81 42.31
CA GLU A 435 -25.55 8.79 42.66
C GLU A 435 -24.82 8.25 41.42
N LEU A 436 -23.52 7.96 41.52
CA LEU A 436 -22.72 7.48 40.38
C LEU A 436 -23.06 6.04 39.96
N GLY A 437 -23.52 5.20 40.89
CA GLY A 437 -23.94 3.81 40.63
C GLY A 437 -25.02 3.68 39.56
N PRO A 438 -26.22 4.26 39.73
CA PRO A 438 -27.30 4.18 38.74
C PRO A 438 -26.93 4.84 37.41
N ILE A 439 -26.07 5.86 37.42
CA ILE A 439 -25.55 6.50 36.21
C ILE A 439 -24.64 5.54 35.42
N ALA A 440 -23.71 4.88 36.11
CA ALA A 440 -22.81 3.91 35.50
C ALA A 440 -23.57 2.69 34.95
N GLU A 441 -24.59 2.21 35.68
CA GLU A 441 -25.48 1.14 35.20
C GLU A 441 -26.29 1.56 33.97
N ARG A 442 -26.82 2.79 33.94
CA ARG A 442 -27.55 3.32 32.77
C ARG A 442 -26.62 3.41 31.54
N LEU A 443 -25.40 3.91 31.72
CA LEU A 443 -24.38 3.94 30.66
C LEU A 443 -23.97 2.54 30.20
N ALA A 444 -23.86 1.58 31.12
CA ALA A 444 -23.56 0.19 30.78
C ALA A 444 -24.72 -0.46 29.99
N ARG A 445 -25.98 -0.19 30.36
CA ARG A 445 -27.16 -0.66 29.61
C ARG A 445 -27.22 -0.08 28.20
N ILE A 446 -26.94 1.22 28.06
CA ILE A 446 -26.88 1.89 26.76
C ILE A 446 -25.77 1.29 25.89
N THR A 447 -24.57 1.08 26.46
CA THR A 447 -23.46 0.42 25.75
C THR A 447 -23.87 -0.98 25.29
N GLN A 448 -24.50 -1.79 26.15
CA GLN A 448 -24.99 -3.13 25.78
C GLN A 448 -26.11 -3.11 24.73
N GLU A 449 -26.99 -2.10 24.76
CA GLU A 449 -28.05 -1.96 23.76
C GLU A 449 -27.48 -1.59 22.38
N GLU A 450 -26.51 -0.68 22.35
CA GLU A 450 -25.78 -0.34 21.11
C GLU A 450 -24.94 -1.50 20.59
N GLU A 451 -24.41 -2.36 21.49
CA GLU A 451 -23.76 -3.62 21.10
C GLU A 451 -24.76 -4.68 20.58
N LYS A 452 -26.02 -4.65 21.02
CA LYS A 452 -27.09 -5.59 20.59
C LYS A 452 -27.86 -5.16 19.34
N LYS A 453 -27.80 -3.88 18.98
CA LYS A 453 -28.34 -3.35 17.71
C LYS A 453 -27.45 -3.73 16.51
N LEU A 454 -26.31 -4.35 16.77
CA LEU A 454 -25.42 -5.03 15.82
C LEU A 454 -25.92 -6.46 15.54
#